data_AF-A0A397TU91-F1
#
_entry.id   AF-A0A397TU91-F1
#
_cell.length_a   1.000
_cell.length_b   1.000
_cell.length_c   1.000
_cell.angle_alpha   90.00
_cell.angle_beta   90.00
_cell.angle_gamma   90.00
#
_symmetry.space_group_name_H-M   'P 1'
#
loop_
_entity.id
_entity.type
_entity.pdbx_description
1 polymer ?
#
loop_
_entity_poly.entity_id
_entity_poly.type
_entity_poly.pdbx_seq_one_letter_code
_entity_poly.pdbx_strand_id
1 'polypeptide(L)'
;MTEKEEQRFNKRRKVEEASFNSDSDNQTRWGYYEDINQVEELRQWLNTKGIRELALSNELTARYQDISLSMNKRQQDIYDESEPTPQIPLNLALESLENISLITRQKKQLNIENFFSNNE
;
A
#
# COMPACT_ATOMS: atom_id res chain seq x y z
N MET A 1 33.69 -26.65 -23.74
CA MET A 1 33.64 -25.19 -23.93
C MET A 1 35.04 -24.72 -24.25
N THR A 2 35.22 -24.07 -25.38
CA THR A 2 36.50 -23.51 -25.80
C THR A 2 36.66 -22.10 -25.22
N GLU A 3 37.89 -21.66 -25.00
CA GLU A 3 38.21 -20.31 -24.49
C GLU A 3 37.58 -19.20 -25.35
N LYS A 4 37.44 -19.45 -26.65
CA LYS A 4 36.80 -18.55 -27.62
C LYS A 4 35.28 -18.44 -27.41
N GLU A 5 34.62 -19.49 -26.95
CA GLU A 5 33.19 -19.49 -26.61
C GLU A 5 32.94 -18.74 -25.29
N GLU A 6 33.83 -18.92 -24.31
CA GLU A 6 33.77 -18.22 -23.03
C GLU A 6 33.95 -16.70 -23.19
N GLN A 7 34.88 -16.27 -24.04
CA GLN A 7 35.07 -14.86 -24.37
C GLN A 7 33.83 -14.25 -25.04
N ARG A 8 33.18 -14.99 -25.96
CA ARG A 8 31.93 -14.54 -26.60
C ARG A 8 30.76 -14.46 -25.61
N PHE A 9 30.69 -15.40 -24.68
CA PHE A 9 29.69 -15.39 -23.61
C PHE A 9 29.90 -14.20 -22.68
N ASN A 10 31.11 -14.00 -22.17
CA ASN A 10 31.43 -12.86 -21.30
C ASN A 10 31.27 -11.50 -21.99
N LYS A 11 31.53 -11.43 -23.30
CA LYS A 11 31.29 -10.21 -24.08
C LYS A 11 29.80 -9.87 -24.18
N ARG A 12 28.93 -10.85 -24.43
CA ARG A 12 27.47 -10.64 -24.46
C ARG A 12 26.95 -10.21 -23.09
N ARG A 13 27.35 -10.93 -22.04
CA ARG A 13 26.95 -10.66 -20.66
C ARG A 13 27.29 -9.23 -20.22
N LYS A 14 28.50 -8.74 -20.52
CA LYS A 14 28.89 -7.36 -20.20
C LYS A 14 28.05 -6.29 -20.89
N VAL A 15 27.56 -6.53 -22.11
CA VAL A 15 26.72 -5.56 -22.84
C VAL A 15 25.30 -5.53 -22.27
N GLU A 16 24.77 -6.69 -21.91
CA GLU A 16 23.44 -6.83 -21.30
C GLU A 16 23.42 -6.27 -19.87
N GLU A 17 24.46 -6.52 -19.06
CA GLU A 17 24.57 -6.01 -17.68
C GLU A 17 24.95 -4.51 -17.62
N ALA A 18 25.65 -3.97 -18.62
CA ALA A 18 26.07 -2.56 -18.61
C ALA A 18 24.93 -1.57 -18.89
N SER A 19 23.83 -2.00 -19.54
CA SER A 19 22.68 -1.13 -19.81
C SER A 19 21.78 -0.88 -18.59
N PHE A 20 22.08 -1.50 -17.44
CA PHE A 20 21.34 -1.30 -16.19
C PHE A 20 21.92 -0.20 -15.28
N ASN A 21 23.03 0.44 -15.67
CA ASN A 21 23.63 1.51 -14.86
C ASN A 21 23.36 2.90 -15.48
N SER A 22 22.25 3.53 -15.10
CA SER A 22 22.12 5.00 -15.01
C SER A 22 20.81 5.34 -14.29
N ASP A 23 20.98 5.85 -13.08
CA ASP A 23 20.19 6.94 -12.48
C ASP A 23 18.66 6.79 -12.43
N SER A 24 18.17 6.17 -11.36
CA SER A 24 17.03 6.70 -10.59
C SER A 24 16.92 5.94 -9.27
N ASP A 25 16.49 6.62 -8.20
CA ASP A 25 16.32 6.14 -6.82
C ASP A 25 15.52 4.82 -6.61
N ASN A 26 15.10 4.14 -7.68
CA ASN A 26 14.34 2.89 -7.67
C ASN A 26 15.18 1.62 -7.91
N GLN A 27 16.47 1.70 -8.27
CA GLN A 27 17.22 0.51 -8.71
C GLN A 27 17.58 -0.50 -7.60
N THR A 28 17.52 -0.13 -6.32
CA THR A 28 17.87 -1.03 -5.20
C THR A 28 16.64 -1.59 -4.48
N ARG A 29 15.43 -1.22 -4.89
CA ARG A 29 14.23 -1.88 -4.41
C ARG A 29 13.89 -2.94 -5.43
N TRP A 30 13.93 -4.19 -5.01
CA TRP A 30 13.20 -5.23 -5.72
C TRP A 30 11.78 -4.71 -5.84
N GLY A 31 11.36 -4.36 -7.06
CA GLY A 31 10.02 -3.80 -7.28
C GLY A 31 9.01 -4.77 -6.70
N TYR A 32 8.19 -4.30 -5.76
CA TYR A 32 7.09 -5.09 -5.26
C TYR A 32 5.99 -5.05 -6.31
N TYR A 33 5.43 -6.22 -6.66
CA TYR A 33 4.20 -6.25 -7.45
C TYR A 33 3.06 -5.73 -6.58
N GLU A 34 2.33 -4.75 -7.10
CA GLU A 34 1.20 -4.09 -6.41
C GLU A 34 -0.13 -4.80 -6.73
N ASP A 35 -0.21 -5.40 -7.92
CA ASP A 35 -1.41 -6.06 -8.43
C ASP A 35 -1.07 -7.44 -9.03
N ILE A 36 -2.05 -8.34 -8.97
CA ILE A 36 -1.94 -9.68 -9.52
C ILE A 36 -1.74 -9.66 -11.04
N ASN A 37 -2.27 -8.64 -11.73
CA ASN A 37 -2.07 -8.46 -13.16
C ASN A 37 -0.58 -8.30 -13.53
N GLN A 38 0.22 -7.64 -12.67
CA GLN A 38 1.66 -7.50 -12.91
C GLN A 38 2.41 -8.83 -12.76
N VAL A 39 1.94 -9.70 -11.87
CA VAL A 39 2.47 -11.07 -11.74
C VAL A 39 2.12 -11.91 -12.97
N GLU A 40 0.93 -11.70 -13.54
CA GLU A 40 0.53 -12.35 -14.79
C GLU A 40 1.35 -11.86 -15.99
N GLU A 41 1.59 -10.55 -16.10
CA GLU A 41 2.50 -9.97 -17.09
C GLU A 41 3.91 -10.57 -16.97
N LEU A 42 4.44 -10.71 -15.74
CA LEU A 42 5.71 -11.39 -15.51
C LEU A 42 5.68 -12.82 -16.05
N ARG A 43 4.63 -13.59 -15.76
CA ARG A 43 4.50 -14.99 -16.23
C ARG A 43 4.51 -15.07 -17.76
N GLN A 44 3.89 -14.11 -18.44
CA GLN A 44 3.86 -14.03 -19.91
C GLN A 44 5.20 -13.56 -20.49
N TRP A 45 5.92 -12.71 -19.78
CA TRP A 45 7.24 -12.23 -20.19
C TRP A 45 8.32 -13.32 -20.09
N LEU A 46 8.18 -14.27 -19.17
CA LEU A 46 9.14 -15.35 -18.99
C LEU A 46 9.23 -16.27 -20.22
N ASN A 47 10.42 -16.36 -20.80
CA ASN A 47 10.70 -17.22 -21.93
C ASN A 47 10.91 -18.68 -21.49
N THR A 48 9.90 -19.53 -21.68
CA THR A 48 9.92 -20.95 -21.30
C THR A 48 10.93 -21.82 -22.05
N LYS A 49 11.65 -21.28 -23.05
CA LYS A 49 12.76 -21.99 -23.72
C LYS A 49 14.01 -22.08 -22.85
N GLY A 50 14.17 -21.19 -21.87
CA GLY A 50 15.29 -21.22 -20.92
C GLY A 50 14.98 -22.07 -19.69
N ILE A 51 15.95 -22.86 -19.23
CA ILE A 51 15.77 -23.79 -18.10
C ILE A 51 15.41 -23.03 -16.81
N ARG A 52 16.02 -21.86 -16.59
CA ARG A 52 15.82 -21.05 -15.37
C ARG A 52 14.46 -20.37 -15.38
N GLU A 53 14.11 -19.80 -16.52
CA GLU A 53 12.85 -19.11 -16.77
C GLU A 53 11.67 -20.08 -16.73
N LEU A 54 11.85 -21.30 -17.25
CA LEU A 54 10.86 -22.38 -17.14
C LEU A 54 10.65 -22.80 -15.68
N ALA A 55 11.74 -23.00 -14.92
CA ALA A 55 11.64 -23.33 -13.50
C ALA A 55 10.92 -22.22 -12.71
N LEU A 56 11.24 -20.95 -12.99
CA LEU A 56 10.57 -19.81 -12.37
C LEU A 56 9.09 -19.73 -12.77
N SER A 57 8.76 -19.92 -14.05
CA SER A 57 7.38 -19.93 -14.54
C SER A 57 6.55 -21.03 -13.87
N ASN A 58 7.14 -22.21 -13.67
CA ASN A 58 6.49 -23.32 -12.99
C ASN A 58 6.23 -23.01 -11.50
N GLU A 59 7.22 -22.46 -10.79
CA GLU A 59 7.05 -22.09 -9.38
C GLU A 59 6.02 -20.97 -9.22
N LEU A 60 6.08 -19.93 -10.07
CA LEU A 60 5.08 -18.85 -10.08
C LEU A 60 3.68 -19.39 -10.34
N THR A 61 3.55 -20.36 -11.25
CA THR A 61 2.26 -21.01 -11.54
C THR A 61 1.76 -21.83 -10.35
N ALA A 62 2.64 -22.58 -9.68
CA ALA A 62 2.29 -23.38 -8.51
C ALA A 62 1.84 -22.50 -7.33
N ARG A 63 2.46 -21.34 -7.16
CA ARG A 63 2.18 -20.39 -6.06
C ARG A 63 1.17 -19.31 -6.41
N TYR A 64 0.68 -19.26 -7.65
CA TYR A 64 -0.13 -18.14 -8.15
C TYR A 64 -1.38 -17.90 -7.28
N GLN A 65 -2.04 -18.96 -6.83
CA GLN A 65 -3.23 -18.85 -5.97
C GLN A 65 -2.87 -18.24 -4.61
N ASP A 66 -1.80 -18.70 -3.96
CA ASP A 66 -1.34 -18.17 -2.68
C ASP A 66 -0.92 -16.69 -2.79
N ILE A 67 -0.21 -16.36 -3.88
CA ILE A 67 0.21 -14.99 -4.19
C ILE A 67 -1.03 -14.11 -4.38
N SER A 68 -2.00 -14.55 -5.20
CA SER A 68 -3.24 -13.83 -5.46
C SER A 68 -4.04 -13.57 -4.19
N LEU A 69 -4.26 -14.60 -3.36
CA LEU A 69 -4.97 -14.45 -2.09
C LEU A 69 -4.25 -13.48 -1.15
N SER A 70 -2.93 -13.59 -1.04
CA SER A 70 -2.13 -12.72 -0.19
C SER A 70 -2.13 -11.26 -0.67
N MET A 71 -2.08 -11.03 -1.99
CA MET A 71 -2.13 -9.69 -2.58
C MET A 71 -3.49 -9.03 -2.39
N ASN A 72 -4.58 -9.76 -2.69
CA ASN A 72 -5.93 -9.27 -2.48
C ASN A 72 -6.19 -8.94 -1.01
N LYS A 73 -5.71 -9.78 -0.09
CA LYS A 73 -5.83 -9.51 1.34
C LYS A 73 -5.11 -8.22 1.74
N ARG A 74 -3.86 -8.02 1.28
CA ARG A 74 -3.13 -6.77 1.57
C ARG A 74 -3.85 -5.55 1.02
N GLN A 75 -4.42 -5.65 -0.17
CA GLN A 75 -5.21 -4.55 -0.74
C GLN A 75 -6.45 -4.27 0.13
N GLN A 76 -7.18 -5.31 0.54
CA GLN A 76 -8.31 -5.17 1.47
C GLN A 76 -7.89 -4.54 2.80
N ASP A 77 -6.82 -5.02 3.43
CA ASP A 77 -6.32 -4.48 4.69
C ASP A 77 -5.96 -2.98 4.56
N ILE A 78 -5.39 -2.55 3.43
CA ILE A 78 -5.12 -1.13 3.13
C ILE A 78 -6.42 -0.34 2.99
N TYR A 79 -7.42 -0.89 2.30
CA TYR A 79 -8.73 -0.22 2.16
C TYR A 79 -9.44 -0.11 3.51
N ASP A 80 -9.44 -1.16 4.31
CA ASP A 80 -10.08 -1.21 5.63
C ASP A 80 -9.37 -0.28 6.64
N GLU A 81 -8.04 -0.11 6.56
CA GLU A 81 -7.29 0.87 7.34
C GLU A 81 -7.54 2.31 6.86
N SER A 82 -7.91 2.49 5.59
CA SER A 82 -8.25 3.78 4.99
C SER A 82 -9.70 4.22 5.22
N GLU A 83 -10.56 3.35 5.77
CA GLU A 83 -11.90 3.75 6.21
C GLU A 83 -11.76 4.79 7.33
N PRO A 84 -12.20 6.05 7.11
CA PRO A 84 -12.28 6.99 8.21
C PRO A 84 -13.29 6.41 9.20
N THR A 85 -12.87 6.28 10.47
CA THR A 85 -13.76 6.05 11.63
C THR A 85 -15.18 6.54 11.37
N PRO A 86 -16.23 5.75 11.69
CA PRO A 86 -17.60 6.03 11.28
C PRO A 86 -17.92 7.51 11.51
N GLN A 87 -18.06 8.25 10.41
CA GLN A 87 -18.45 9.64 10.46
C GLN A 87 -19.85 9.66 11.07
N ILE A 88 -19.94 10.07 12.33
CA ILE A 88 -21.21 10.48 12.93
C ILE A 88 -21.81 11.47 11.92
N PRO A 89 -23.02 11.21 11.39
CA PRO A 89 -23.56 12.03 10.34
C PRO A 89 -23.64 13.48 10.86
N LEU A 90 -23.28 14.44 10.00
CA LEU A 90 -23.03 15.83 10.37
C LEU A 90 -24.21 16.44 11.18
N ASN A 91 -25.43 15.99 10.92
CA ASN A 91 -26.63 16.38 11.65
C ASN A 91 -26.58 15.99 13.14
N LEU A 92 -26.15 14.77 13.49
CA LEU A 92 -26.01 14.34 14.88
C LEU A 92 -24.90 15.12 15.61
N ALA A 93 -23.80 15.44 14.91
CA ALA A 93 -22.71 16.23 15.49
C ALA A 93 -23.17 17.67 15.78
N LEU A 94 -23.93 18.29 14.88
CA LEU A 94 -24.48 19.64 15.06
C LEU A 94 -25.48 19.72 16.21
N GLU A 95 -26.41 18.75 16.31
CA GLU A 95 -27.35 18.67 17.44
C GLU A 95 -26.61 18.52 18.78
N SER A 96 -25.52 17.75 18.81
CA SER A 96 -24.69 17.60 20.02
C SER A 96 -24.04 18.91 20.44
N LEU A 97 -23.55 19.71 19.49
CA LEU A 97 -22.86 20.98 19.73
C LEU A 97 -23.84 22.07 20.18
N GLU A 98 -25.03 22.13 19.58
CA GLU A 98 -26.08 23.06 20.02
C GLU A 98 -26.47 22.79 21.48
N ASN A 99 -26.68 21.52 21.83
CA ASN A 99 -27.01 21.10 23.19
C ASN A 99 -25.89 21.45 24.20
N ILE A 100 -24.62 21.22 23.84
CA ILE A 100 -23.47 21.60 24.69
C ILE A 100 -23.40 23.13 24.88
N SER A 101 -23.69 23.90 23.82
CA SER A 101 -23.69 25.36 23.89
C SER A 101 -24.80 25.90 24.80
N LEU A 102 -25.99 25.28 24.75
CA LEU A 102 -27.14 25.58 25.60
C LEU A 102 -26.84 25.28 27.07
N ILE A 103 -26.27 24.11 27.36
CA ILE A 103 -25.88 23.72 28.73
C ILE A 103 -24.83 24.70 29.29
N THR A 104 -23.83 25.07 28.49
CA THR A 104 -22.80 26.03 28.90
C THR A 104 -23.39 27.41 29.23
N ARG A 105 -24.35 27.88 28.42
CA ARG A 105 -25.05 29.15 28.66
C ARG A 105 -25.89 29.11 29.93
N GLN A 106 -26.64 28.03 30.17
CA GLN A 106 -27.44 27.84 31.39
C GLN A 106 -26.55 27.79 32.64
N LYS A 107 -25.44 27.04 32.60
CA LYS A 107 -24.47 27.00 33.71
C LYS A 107 -23.88 28.38 34.01
N LYS A 108 -23.62 29.20 32.98
CA LYS A 108 -23.15 30.58 33.16
C LYS A 108 -24.20 31.48 33.82
N GLN A 109 -25.47 31.37 33.43
CA GLN A 109 -26.56 32.13 34.06
C GLN A 109 -26.76 31.75 35.53
N LEU A 110 -26.79 30.45 35.83
CA LEU A 110 -26.89 29.97 37.21
C LEU A 110 -25.70 30.42 38.08
N ASN A 111 -24.49 30.45 37.54
CA ASN A 111 -23.32 30.93 38.29
C ASN A 111 -23.39 32.44 38.57
N ILE A 112 -23.97 33.21 37.65
CA ILE A 112 -24.17 34.66 37.83
C ILE A 112 -25.26 34.92 38.87
N GLU A 113 -26.40 34.22 38.80
CA GLU A 113 -27.49 34.35 39.79
C GLU A 113 -27.01 33.95 41.20
N ASN A 114 -26.24 32.87 41.32
CA ASN A 114 -25.64 32.46 42.59
C ASN A 114 -24.60 33.47 43.11
N PHE A 115 -23.93 34.24 42.25
CA PHE A 115 -23.00 35.29 42.66
C PHE A 115 -23.72 36.53 43.21
N PHE A 116 -24.90 36.86 42.67
CA PHE A 116 -25.70 37.98 43.16
C PHE A 116 -26.48 37.64 44.44
N SER A 117 -26.95 36.41 44.62
CA SER A 117 -27.68 35.98 45.83
C SER A 117 -26.80 35.76 47.07
N ASN A 118 -25.48 35.62 46.94
CA ASN A 118 -24.55 35.41 48.06
C ASN A 118 -23.86 36.70 48.55
N ASN A 119 -24.27 37.87 48.03
CA ASN A 119 -23.72 39.19 48.39
C ASN A 119 -24.77 40.15 49.03
N GLU A 120 -25.92 39.62 49.46
CA GLU A 120 -26.84 40.26 50.43
C GLU A 120 -26.67 39.63 51.82
#